data_AF-A0A2V8LX47-F1
#
_entry.id   AF-A0A2V8LX47-F1
#
_cell.length_a   1.000
_cell.length_b   1.000
_cell.length_c   1.000
_cell.angle_alpha   90.00
_cell.angle_beta   90.00
_cell.angle_gamma   90.00
#
_symmetry.space_group_name_H-M   'P 1'
#
loop_
_entity.id
_entity.type
_entity.pdbx_description
1 polymer ?
#
loop_
_entity_poly.entity_id
_entity_poly.type
_entity_poly.pdbx_seq_one_letter_code
_entity_poly.pdbx_strand_id
1 'polypeptide(L)'
;MFWPIQAQESISNADNHNGTVQAVVPARFSTVSETNYLNNLSHRGYKLDTQGLLIESLDASTVYADLNSDVGFNPASVIKIATSFAALTRFGPEYHFETSFL
;
A
#
# COMPACT_ATOMS: atom_id res chain seq x y z
N MET A 1 3.70 -13.36 15.91
CA MET A 1 3.98 -13.26 14.47
C MET A 1 2.70 -12.75 13.82
N PHE A 2 2.61 -11.44 13.57
CA PHE A 2 1.42 -10.82 12.96
C PHE A 2 1.57 -10.90 11.43
N TRP A 3 0.70 -11.67 10.79
CA TRP A 3 0.59 -11.74 9.33
C TRP A 3 -0.47 -10.70 8.92
N PRO A 4 -0.16 -9.67 8.12
CA PRO A 4 -1.18 -8.75 7.67
C PRO A 4 -2.10 -9.46 6.68
N ILE A 5 -3.39 -9.18 6.86
CA ILE A 5 -4.52 -9.72 6.12
C ILE A 5 -4.32 -9.43 4.63
N GLN A 6 -4.50 -10.47 3.80
CA GLN A 6 -4.67 -10.34 2.37
C GLN A 6 -5.90 -9.46 2.10
N ALA A 7 -5.69 -8.16 1.94
CA ALA A 7 -6.63 -7.28 1.27
C ALA A 7 -6.40 -7.40 -0.24
N GLN A 8 -6.63 -8.60 -0.77
CA GLN A 8 -6.83 -8.75 -2.21
C GLN A 8 -8.29 -8.33 -2.46
N GLU A 9 -8.50 -7.14 -3.01
CA GLU A 9 -9.82 -6.71 -3.44
C GLU A 9 -10.37 -7.74 -4.43
N SER A 10 -11.41 -8.45 -4.01
CA SER A 10 -12.21 -9.29 -4.89
C SER A 10 -13.02 -8.37 -5.80
N ILE A 11 -12.50 -8.10 -7.00
CA ILE A 11 -13.33 -7.57 -8.09
C ILE A 11 -14.24 -8.74 -8.53
N SER A 12 -15.38 -8.88 -7.85
CA SER A 12 -16.44 -9.80 -8.25
C SER A 12 -17.27 -9.16 -9.37
N ASN A 13 -16.82 -9.32 -10.61
CA ASN A 13 -17.71 -9.22 -11.77
C ASN A 13 -18.11 -10.64 -12.17
N ALA A 14 -19.28 -11.07 -11.70
CA ALA A 14 -19.95 -12.25 -12.23
C ALA A 14 -20.70 -11.84 -13.51
N ASP A 15 -20.13 -12.16 -14.68
CA ASP A 15 -20.85 -12.91 -15.73
C ASP A 15 -19.92 -13.29 -16.91
N ASN A 16 -19.75 -14.60 -17.08
CA ASN A 16 -19.54 -15.40 -18.29
C ASN A 16 -18.42 -15.06 -19.31
N HIS A 17 -17.37 -15.90 -19.31
CA HIS A 17 -16.93 -16.79 -20.42
C HIS A 17 -15.40 -16.99 -20.46
N ASN A 18 -14.93 -18.20 -20.12
CA ASN A 18 -13.68 -18.85 -20.57
C ASN A 18 -12.40 -18.00 -20.80
N GLY A 19 -12.14 -17.01 -19.96
CA GLY A 19 -10.88 -16.26 -19.98
C GLY A 19 -10.02 -16.61 -18.77
N THR A 20 -8.80 -17.09 -18.99
CA THR A 20 -7.74 -17.03 -17.99
C THR A 20 -7.71 -15.62 -17.39
N VAL A 21 -7.92 -15.49 -16.08
CA VAL A 21 -7.76 -14.20 -15.38
C VAL A 21 -6.27 -13.84 -15.49
N GLN A 22 -5.93 -13.12 -16.55
CA GLN A 22 -4.59 -12.63 -16.75
C GLN A 22 -4.39 -11.53 -15.71
N ALA A 23 -3.52 -11.77 -14.73
CA ALA A 23 -3.11 -10.73 -13.81
C ALA A 23 -2.68 -9.51 -14.65
N VAL A 24 -3.38 -8.40 -14.47
CA VAL A 24 -3.04 -7.13 -15.13
C VAL A 24 -1.71 -6.72 -14.53
N VAL A 25 -0.62 -6.93 -15.28
CA VAL A 25 0.70 -6.44 -14.88
C VAL A 25 0.68 -4.92 -15.04
N PRO A 26 0.88 -4.13 -13.96
CA PRO A 26 0.87 -2.68 -14.07
C PRO A 26 1.93 -2.20 -15.05
N ALA A 27 1.60 -1.18 -15.85
CA ALA A 27 2.58 -0.56 -16.73
C ALA A 27 3.64 0.15 -15.86
N ARG A 28 4.91 -0.21 -16.02
CA ARG A 28 6.03 0.45 -15.32
C ARG A 28 6.68 1.49 -16.22
N PHE A 29 6.74 2.73 -15.76
CA PHE A 29 7.47 3.80 -16.43
C PHE A 29 8.75 4.10 -15.67
N SER A 30 9.90 4.02 -16.35
CA SER A 30 11.16 4.53 -15.81
C SER A 30 11.11 6.05 -15.80
N THR A 31 10.79 6.65 -14.66
CA THR A 31 10.68 8.12 -14.55
C THR A 31 12.02 8.75 -14.19
N VAL A 32 12.31 9.91 -14.80
CA VAL A 32 13.48 10.73 -14.42
C VAL A 32 13.39 11.14 -12.94
N SER A 33 12.17 11.30 -12.43
CA SER A 33 11.89 11.63 -11.04
C SER A 33 12.31 10.53 -10.06
N GLU A 34 12.03 9.26 -10.35
CA GLU A 34 12.51 8.11 -9.55
C GLU A 34 14.03 8.13 -9.46
N THR A 35 14.71 8.20 -10.62
CA THR A 35 16.18 8.24 -10.69
C THR A 35 16.75 9.40 -9.85
N ASN A 36 16.20 10.59 -10.00
CA ASN A 36 16.63 11.77 -9.24
C ASN A 36 16.42 11.59 -7.73
N TYR A 37 15.30 11.00 -7.32
CA TYR A 37 15.02 10.75 -5.91
C TYR A 37 16.00 9.74 -5.30
N LEU A 38 16.26 8.62 -5.99
CA LEU A 38 17.21 7.60 -5.54
C LEU A 38 18.66 8.14 -5.47
N ASN A 39 19.04 8.96 -6.44
CA ASN A 39 20.33 9.66 -6.42
C ASN A 39 20.44 10.60 -5.22
N ASN A 40 19.38 11.35 -4.89
CA ASN A 40 19.36 12.22 -3.73
C ASN A 40 19.44 11.45 -2.41
N LEU A 41 18.74 10.31 -2.28
CA LEU A 41 18.85 9.45 -1.10
C LEU A 41 20.29 8.93 -0.92
N SER A 42 20.89 8.46 -2.01
CA SER A 42 22.26 7.95 -2.00
C SER A 42 23.28 9.05 -1.66
N HIS A 43 23.15 10.24 -2.25
CA HIS A 43 24.00 11.41 -1.93
C HIS A 43 23.88 11.85 -0.47
N ARG A 44 22.71 11.66 0.15
CA ARG A 44 22.49 11.95 1.58
C ARG A 44 22.98 10.83 2.51
N GLY A 45 23.57 9.76 1.97
CA GLY A 45 24.15 8.65 2.74
C GLY A 45 23.14 7.57 3.16
N TYR A 46 21.92 7.58 2.63
CA TYR A 46 20.96 6.50 2.87
C TYR A 46 21.33 5.28 2.04
N LYS A 47 21.25 4.09 2.64
CA LYS A 47 21.41 2.83 1.90
C LYS A 47 20.09 2.43 1.25
N LEU A 48 20.06 2.30 -0.07
CA LEU A 48 18.83 2.05 -0.82
C LEU A 48 18.14 0.72 -0.45
N ASP A 49 18.90 -0.30 -0.08
CA ASP A 49 18.40 -1.61 0.41
C ASP A 49 17.61 -1.51 1.73
N THR A 50 17.75 -0.39 2.46
CA THR A 50 16.99 -0.11 3.69
C THR A 50 15.83 0.87 3.50
N GLN A 51 15.56 1.27 2.26
CA GLN A 51 14.47 2.18 1.92
C GLN A 51 13.42 1.43 1.11
N GLY A 52 12.15 1.79 1.31
CA GLY A 52 11.02 1.33 0.52
C GLY A 52 10.29 2.51 -0.13
N LEU A 53 9.95 2.38 -1.42
CA LEU A 53 9.20 3.38 -2.18
C LEU A 53 8.25 2.65 -3.13
N LEU A 54 6.99 3.07 -3.14
CA LEU A 54 6.03 2.72 -4.19
C LEU A 54 5.24 3.98 -4.53
N ILE A 55 5.18 4.33 -5.81
CA ILE A 55 4.35 5.40 -6.34
C ILE A 55 3.59 4.83 -7.53
N GLU A 56 2.27 4.81 -7.45
CA GLU A 56 1.39 4.26 -8.49
C GLU A 56 0.12 5.10 -8.64
N SER A 57 -0.60 4.86 -9.74
CA SER A 57 -1.94 5.42 -9.94
C SER A 57 -2.94 4.78 -8.97
N LEU A 58 -4.01 5.52 -8.64
CA LEU A 58 -5.04 5.04 -7.70
C LEU A 58 -5.76 3.77 -8.16
N ASP A 59 -5.81 3.53 -9.47
CA ASP A 59 -6.37 2.33 -10.08
C ASP A 59 -5.36 1.19 -10.25
N ALA A 60 -4.14 1.35 -9.72
CA ALA A 60 -3.00 0.43 -9.84
C ALA A 60 -2.63 0.05 -11.29
N SER A 61 -3.11 0.78 -12.30
CA SER A 61 -2.81 0.52 -13.70
C SER A 61 -1.36 0.88 -14.07
N THR A 62 -0.76 1.82 -13.33
CA THR A 62 0.54 2.42 -13.64
C THR A 62 1.42 2.56 -12.40
N VAL A 63 2.67 2.08 -12.49
CA VAL A 63 3.72 2.28 -11.47
C VAL A 63 4.73 3.31 -11.99
N TYR A 64 4.90 4.39 -11.22
CA TYR A 64 5.79 5.52 -11.53
C TYR A 64 7.16 5.44 -10.84
N ALA A 65 7.23 4.74 -9.70
CA ALA A 65 8.46 4.44 -8.99
C ALA A 65 8.25 3.22 -8.09
N ASP A 66 9.25 2.36 -8.00
CA ASP A 66 9.20 1.17 -7.14
C ASP A 66 10.62 0.74 -6.72
N LEU A 67 10.87 0.81 -5.41
CA LEU A 67 12.09 0.38 -4.74
C LEU A 67 11.70 -0.47 -3.54
N ASN A 68 12.06 -1.75 -3.54
CA ASN A 68 11.89 -2.68 -2.42
C ASN A 68 10.46 -2.67 -1.82
N SER A 69 9.43 -2.47 -2.66
CA SER A 69 8.04 -2.31 -2.18
C SER A 69 7.47 -3.59 -1.56
N ASP A 70 8.05 -4.75 -1.87
CA ASP A 70 7.72 -6.06 -1.35
C ASP A 70 8.48 -6.44 -0.06
N VAL A 71 9.40 -5.58 0.40
CA VAL A 71 10.19 -5.80 1.61
C VAL A 71 9.46 -5.28 2.85
N GLY A 72 9.49 -6.08 3.93
CA GLY A 72 8.93 -5.67 5.22
C GLY A 72 9.82 -4.67 5.97
N PHE A 73 9.26 -3.51 6.32
CA PHE A 73 9.93 -2.48 7.13
C PHE A 73 9.21 -2.23 8.46
N ASN A 74 9.86 -1.58 9.42
CA ASN A 74 9.18 -1.01 10.57
C ASN A 74 8.34 0.21 10.11
N PRO A 75 7.00 0.15 10.17
CA PRO A 75 6.15 1.22 9.65
C PRO A 75 6.11 2.45 10.56
N ALA A 76 6.67 2.36 11.77
CA ALA A 76 6.54 3.39 12.81
C ALA A 76 5.07 3.84 12.95
N SER A 77 4.80 5.14 12.85
CA SER A 77 3.43 5.67 12.98
C SER A 77 2.54 5.47 11.74
N VAL A 78 3.06 5.04 10.58
CA VAL A 78 2.24 4.76 9.38
C VAL A 78 1.24 3.63 9.64
N ILE A 79 1.54 2.74 10.59
CA ILE A 79 0.61 1.69 11.05
C ILE A 79 -0.76 2.23 11.46
N LYS A 80 -0.85 3.51 11.86
CA LYS A 80 -2.10 4.16 12.23
C LYS A 80 -3.11 4.20 11.06
N ILE A 81 -2.67 4.19 9.80
CA ILE A 81 -3.58 4.10 8.64
C ILE A 81 -4.39 2.80 8.69
N ALA A 82 -3.72 1.66 8.90
CA ALA A 82 -4.39 0.37 9.01
C ALA A 82 -5.32 0.31 10.23
N THR A 83 -4.87 0.85 11.37
CA THR A 83 -5.71 0.94 12.58
C THR A 83 -6.94 1.81 12.36
N SER A 84 -6.79 2.97 11.71
CA SER A 84 -7.90 3.87 11.40
C SER A 84 -8.90 3.22 10.44
N PHE A 85 -8.42 2.53 9.41
CA PHE A 85 -9.29 1.75 8.51
C PHE A 85 -10.08 0.69 9.31
N ALA A 86 -9.39 -0.12 10.11
CA ALA A 86 -10.03 -1.14 10.94
C ALA A 86 -11.05 -0.54 11.92
N ALA A 87 -10.74 0.61 12.54
CA ALA A 87 -11.65 1.30 13.43
C ALA A 87 -12.90 1.80 12.70
N LEU A 88 -12.76 2.43 11.54
CA LEU A 88 -13.88 2.89 10.72
C LEU A 88 -14.74 1.72 10.24
N THR A 89 -14.13 0.62 9.77
CA THR A 89 -14.86 -0.58 9.36
C THR A 89 -15.61 -1.23 10.53
N ARG A 90 -15.01 -1.25 11.72
CA ARG A 90 -15.55 -1.96 12.88
C ARG A 90 -16.60 -1.17 13.66
N PHE A 91 -16.38 0.13 13.81
CA PHE A 91 -17.15 1.00 14.70
C PHE A 91 -17.99 2.03 13.94
N GLY A 92 -17.63 2.35 12.70
CA GLY A 92 -18.22 3.46 11.96
C GLY A 92 -17.66 4.82 12.38
N PRO A 93 -17.94 5.88 11.60
CA PRO A 93 -17.45 7.23 11.89
C PRO A 93 -18.12 7.88 13.11
N GLU A 94 -19.34 7.44 13.45
CA GLU A 94 -20.15 8.01 14.54
C GLU A 94 -19.91 7.33 15.89
N TYR A 95 -18.88 6.50 16.02
CA TYR A 95 -18.61 5.81 17.27
C TYR A 95 -18.08 6.75 18.34
N HIS A 96 -18.66 6.65 19.53
CA HIS A 96 -18.22 7.35 20.73
C HIS A 96 -17.89 6.36 21.84
N PHE A 97 -16.87 6.67 22.62
CA PHE A 97 -16.59 5.92 23.85
C PHE A 97 -17.54 6.37 24.95
N GLU A 98 -18.23 5.42 25.57
CA GLU A 98 -19.15 5.66 26.68
C GLU A 98 -18.39 5.70 28.02
N THR A 99 -18.82 6.55 28.95
CA THR A 99 -18.31 6.61 30.34
C THR A 99 -19.49 6.72 31.30
N SER A 100 -19.60 5.83 32.28
CA SER A 100 -20.72 5.79 33.24
C SER A 100 -20.25 5.49 34.67
N PHE A 101 -21.08 5.87 35.66
CA PHE A 101 -20.93 5.51 37.07
C PHE A 101 -22.00 4.49 37.45
N LEU A 102 -21.64 3.49 38.27
CA LEU A 102 -22.55 2.47 38.85
C LEU A 102 -23.02 2.87 40.24
#